data_AF-I4HYR2-F1
#
_entry.id   AF-I4HYR2-F1
#
_cell.length_a   1.000
_cell.length_b   1.000
_cell.length_c   1.000
_cell.angle_alpha   90.00
_cell.angle_beta   90.00
_cell.angle_gamma   90.00
#
_symmetry.space_group_name_H-M   'P 1'
#
loop_
_entity.id
_entity.type
_entity.pdbx_description
1 polymer ?
#
loop_
_entity_poly.entity_id
_entity_poly.type
_entity_poly.pdbx_seq_one_letter_code
_entity_poly.pdbx_strand_id
1 'polypeptide(L)' 'MIIISDTSPLSSLALVGYLSILKDIYTNVVIPQAVANELANLTEEDIRIKAIISLNWIQVKQATNLELVACLRN' A
#
# COMPACT_ATOMS: atom_id res chain seq x y z
N MET A 1 14.17 0.44 -6.13
CA MET A 1 13.19 0.50 -5.02
C MET A 1 11.87 0.96 -5.62
N ILE A 2 10.81 0.16 -5.53
CA ILE A 2 9.51 0.49 -6.12
C ILE A 2 8.59 0.99 -5.01
N ILE A 3 8.00 2.16 -5.24
CA ILE A 3 7.09 2.81 -4.30
C ILE A 3 5.70 2.80 -4.94
N ILE A 4 4.72 2.26 -4.23
CA ILE A 4 3.31 2.33 -4.64
C ILE A 4 2.64 3.34 -3.72
N SER A 5 2.28 4.50 -4.28
CA SER A 5 1.74 5.64 -3.55
C SER A 5 0.22 5.74 -3.55
N ASP A 6 -0.47 4.80 -4.19
CA ASP A 6 -1.93 4.76 -4.33
C ASP A 6 -2.47 3.45 -3.74
N THR A 7 -3.63 3.51 -3.10
CA THR A 7 -4.33 2.35 -2.56
C THR A 7 -5.06 1.53 -3.61
N SER A 8 -5.56 2.18 -4.68
CA SER A 8 -6.42 1.56 -5.68
C SER A 8 -5.78 0.38 -6.41
N PRO A 9 -4.49 0.43 -6.83
CA PRO A 9 -3.84 -0.71 -7.45
C PRO A 9 -3.64 -1.88 -6.49
N LEU A 10 -3.32 -1.60 -5.21
CA LEU A 10 -3.10 -2.63 -4.19
C LEU A 10 -4.40 -3.35 -3.85
N SER A 11 -5.48 -2.60 -3.58
CA SER A 11 -6.78 -3.16 -3.28
C SER A 11 -7.34 -3.95 -4.46
N SER A 12 -7.28 -3.39 -5.68
CA SER A 12 -7.76 -4.08 -6.88
C SER A 12 -7.02 -5.39 -7.12
N LEU A 13 -5.68 -5.40 -7.05
CA LEU A 13 -4.88 -6.62 -7.22
C LEU A 13 -5.15 -7.67 -6.13
N ALA A 14 -5.39 -7.24 -4.88
CA ALA A 14 -5.77 -8.15 -3.81
C ALA A 14 -7.17 -8.76 -4.04
N LEU A 15 -8.14 -7.95 -4.49
CA LEU A 15 -9.50 -8.40 -4.78
C LEU A 15 -9.55 -9.40 -5.94
N VAL A 16 -8.74 -9.19 -6.99
CA VAL A 16 -8.66 -10.14 -8.12
C VAL A 16 -7.72 -11.32 -7.87
N GLY A 17 -7.01 -11.36 -6.74
CA GLY A 17 -6.10 -12.45 -6.38
C GLY A 17 -4.73 -12.42 -7.08
N TYR A 18 -4.35 -11.28 -7.67
CA TYR A 18 -3.10 -11.10 -8.43
C TYR A 18 -2.02 -10.31 -7.66
N LEU A 19 -2.21 -10.02 -6.37
CA LEU A 19 -1.26 -9.25 -5.58
C LEU A 19 0.18 -9.82 -5.58
N SER A 20 0.34 -11.15 -5.71
CA SER A 20 1.66 -11.80 -5.77
C SER A 20 2.52 -11.37 -6.95
N ILE A 21 1.92 -10.86 -8.04
CA ILE A 21 2.68 -10.39 -9.20
C ILE A 21 3.67 -9.28 -8.83
N LEU A 22 3.31 -8.43 -7.86
CA LEU A 22 4.18 -7.37 -7.37
C LEU A 22 5.41 -7.95 -6.66
N LYS A 23 5.24 -9.04 -5.92
CA LYS A 23 6.34 -9.77 -5.31
C LYS A 23 7.24 -10.41 -6.37
N ASP A 24 6.66 -11.03 -7.39
CA ASP A 24 7.42 -11.76 -8.41
C ASP A 24 8.28 -10.80 -9.28
N ILE A 25 7.76 -9.61 -9.57
CA ILE A 25 8.46 -8.62 -10.40
C ILE A 25 9.45 -7.80 -9.56
N TYR A 26 9.07 -7.39 -8.35
CA TYR A 26 9.83 -6.39 -7.60
C TYR A 26 10.55 -6.93 -6.36
N THR A 27 10.28 -8.17 -5.96
CA THR A 27 10.77 -8.82 -4.72
C THR A 27 10.30 -8.16 -3.43
N ASN A 28 10.40 -6.83 -3.34
CA ASN A 28 9.94 -6.00 -2.24
C ASN A 28 9.30 -4.72 -2.77
N VAL A 29 8.24 -4.27 -2.10
CA VAL A 29 7.52 -3.04 -2.42
C VAL A 29 7.47 -2.15 -1.19
N VAL A 30 7.65 -0.84 -1.39
CA VAL A 30 7.47 0.16 -0.34
C VAL A 30 6.13 0.85 -0.53
N ILE A 31 5.37 1.02 0.53
CA ILE A 31 4.14 1.82 0.54
C ILE A 31 4.25 2.95 1.58
N PRO A 32 3.75 4.17 1.28
CA PRO A 32 3.65 5.23 2.27
C PRO A 32 2.73 4.84 3.44
N GLN A 33 3.00 5.38 4.63
CA GLN A 33 2.10 5.21 5.80
C GLN A 33 0.66 5.63 5.50
N ALA A 34 0.45 6.67 4.68
CA ALA A 34 -0.88 7.11 4.27
C ALA A 34 -1.66 6.00 3.51
N VAL A 35 -0.98 5.31 2.59
CA VAL A 35 -1.56 4.17 1.84
C VAL A 35 -1.90 3.02 2.78
N ALA A 36 -1.02 2.70 3.75
CA ALA A 36 -1.30 1.68 4.75
C ALA A 36 -2.54 2.03 5.61
N ASN A 37 -2.69 3.31 5.98
CA ASN A 37 -3.84 3.78 6.76
C ASN A 37 -5.14 3.72 5.95
N GLU A 38 -5.11 4.14 4.68
CA GLU A 38 -6.26 4.03 3.78
C GLU A 38 -6.65 2.57 3.55
N LEU A 39 -5.68 1.68 3.33
CA LEU A 39 -5.96 0.24 3.24
C LEU A 39 -6.61 -0.27 4.52
N ALA A 40 -6.08 0.09 5.70
CA ALA A 40 -6.68 -0.28 6.99
C ALA A 40 -8.13 0.21 7.13
N ASN A 41 -8.45 1.43 6.68
CA ASN A 41 -9.81 1.97 6.73
C ASN A 41 -10.77 1.31 5.74
N LEU A 42 -10.28 0.88 4.57
CA LEU A 42 -11.07 0.10 3.60
C LEU A 42 -11.39 -1.32 4.09
N THR A 43 -10.76 -1.77 5.17
CA THR A 43 -10.82 -3.17 5.58
C THR A 43 -12.03 -3.57 6.41
N GLU A 44 -12.99 -2.69 6.67
CA GLU A 44 -14.19 -3.11 7.41
C GLU A 44 -14.93 -4.29 6.73
N GLU A 45 -14.70 -4.54 5.43
CA GLU A 45 -15.44 -5.56 4.67
C GLU A 45 -14.61 -6.71 4.05
N ASP A 46 -13.28 -6.62 3.86
CA ASP A 46 -12.51 -7.65 3.13
C ASP A 46 -11.16 -8.08 3.76
N ILE A 47 -11.04 -9.38 4.06
CA ILE A 47 -9.86 -10.02 4.65
C ILE A 47 -8.64 -9.96 3.71
N ARG A 48 -8.86 -9.98 2.38
CA ARG A 48 -7.79 -9.93 1.37
C ARG A 48 -7.04 -8.62 1.43
N ILE A 49 -7.75 -7.52 1.69
CA ILE A 49 -7.15 -6.18 1.84
C ILE A 49 -6.41 -6.08 3.18
N LYS A 50 -6.94 -6.66 4.27
CA LYS A 50 -6.25 -6.71 5.58
C LYS A 50 -4.89 -7.38 5.48
N ALA A 51 -4.83 -8.47 4.73
CA ALA A 51 -3.62 -9.28 4.61
C ALA A 51 -2.46 -8.50 4.00
N ILE A 52 -2.71 -7.49 3.17
CA ILE A 52 -1.67 -6.70 2.46
C ILE A 52 -0.64 -6.13 3.44
N ILE A 53 -1.09 -5.51 4.53
CA ILE A 53 -0.22 -4.81 5.49
C ILE A 53 0.65 -5.80 6.30
N SER A 54 0.24 -7.07 6.38
CA SER A 54 0.96 -8.13 7.09
C SER A 54 1.96 -8.90 6.20
N LEU A 55 2.06 -8.58 4.91
CA LEU A 55 2.97 -9.27 3.98
C LEU A 55 4.42 -8.86 4.22
N ASN A 56 5.31 -9.84 4.38
CA ASN A 56 6.73 -9.63 4.68
C ASN A 56 7.52 -8.90 3.57
N TRP A 57 7.02 -8.89 2.35
CA TRP A 57 7.63 -8.23 1.19
C TRP A 57 7.08 -6.81 0.96
N ILE A 58 6.12 -6.36 1.78
CA ILE A 58 5.58 -5.00 1.77
C ILE A 58 6.15 -4.22 2.95
N GLN A 59 6.84 -3.12 2.66
CA GLN A 59 7.46 -2.26 3.65
C GLN A 59 6.68 -0.95 3.76
N VAL A 60 6.14 -0.66 4.94
CA VAL A 60 5.54 0.64 5.21
C VAL A 60 6.62 1.65 5.57
N LYS A 61 6.65 2.80 4.91
CA LYS A 61 7.57 3.90 5.23
C LYS A 61 6.84 5.24 5.33
N GLN A 62 7.22 6.05 6.31
CA GLN A 62 6.74 7.42 6.42
C GLN A 62 7.37 8.30 5.33
N ALA A 63 6.59 9.18 4.72
CA ALA A 63 7.12 10.22 3.83
C ALA A 63 8.05 11.16 4.63
N THR A 64 9.18 11.52 4.05
CA THR A 64 10.19 12.34 4.76
C THR A 64 9.83 13.81 4.79
N ASN A 65 9.32 14.35 3.69
CA ASN A 65 8.93 15.76 3.59
C ASN A 65 7.45 15.95 3.93
N LEU A 66 7.14 15.93 5.23
CA LEU A 66 5.76 16.09 5.72
C LEU A 66 5.20 17.49 5.45
N GLU A 67 6.04 18.52 5.39
CA GLU A 67 5.63 19.89 5.06
C GLU A 67 5.08 19.97 3.63
N LEU A 68 5.81 19.42 2.66
CA LEU A 68 5.35 19.36 1.27
C LEU A 68 4.08 18.53 1.13
N VAL A 69 3.98 17.39 1.84
CA VAL A 69 2.76 16.58 1.87
C VAL A 69 1.58 17.39 2.40
N ALA A 70 1.77 18.20 3.45
CA ALA A 70 0.73 19.07 3.98
C ALA A 70 0.34 20.17 2.97
N CYS A 71 1.31 20.77 2.28
CA CYS A 71 1.04 21.77 1.24
C CYS A 71 0.28 21.21 0.01
N LEU A 72 0.46 19.93 -0.30
CA LEU A 72 -0.19 19.26 -1.45
C LEU A 72 -1.52 18.58 -1.09
N ARG A 73 -1.89 18.53 0.19
CA ARG A 73 -3.23 18.13 0.65
C ARG A 73 -4.18 19.30 0.41
N ASN A 74 -4.83 19.31 -0.75
CA ASN A 74 -5.97 20.19 -1.01
C ASN A 74 -7.15 19.88 -0.08
#